data_AF-A0A485BPD4-F1
#
_entry.id   AF-A0A485BPD4-F1
#
_cell.length_a   1.000
_cell.length_b   1.000
_cell.length_c   1.000
_cell.angle_alpha   90.00
_cell.angle_beta   90.00
_cell.angle_gamma   90.00
#
_symmetry.space_group_name_H-M   'P 1'
#
loop_
_entity.id
_entity.type
_entity.pdbx_description
1 polymer ?
#
loop_
_entity_poly.entity_id
_entity_poly.type
_entity_poly.pdbx_seq_one_letter_code
_entity_poly.pdbx_strand_id
1 'polypeptide(L)'
;MTLVFRHNGRYYLLDYKSNWLGADREAYTRQAMEQAMRAHRYDLQYQLYSLALHRYLRHRIADYDYERHFGGVIYLFLRGMDGQSGEQGIFTTRPVQPLIDGLDALFAGDVLEVLS
;
A
#
# COMPACT_ATOMS: atom_id res chain seq x y z
N MET A 1 7.97 -9.59 -0.70
CA MET A 1 6.94 -10.65 -0.60
C MET A 1 5.81 -10.04 0.20
N THR A 2 4.62 -10.01 -0.39
CA THR A 2 3.48 -9.32 0.20
C THR A 2 2.69 -10.25 1.11
N LEU A 3 2.42 -9.79 2.32
CA LEU A 3 1.53 -10.41 3.30
C LEU A 3 0.23 -9.61 3.36
N VAL A 4 -0.90 -10.32 3.47
CA VAL A 4 -2.20 -9.72 3.83
C VAL A 4 -2.56 -10.22 5.22
N PHE A 5 -2.91 -9.31 6.12
CA PHE A 5 -3.38 -9.66 7.46
C PHE A 5 -4.60 -8.82 7.85
N ARG A 6 -5.34 -9.29 8.87
CA ARG A 6 -6.51 -8.61 9.42
C ARG A 6 -6.26 -8.20 10.86
N HIS A 7 -6.52 -6.94 11.18
CA HIS A 7 -6.45 -6.41 12.55
C HIS A 7 -7.66 -5.50 12.80
N ASN A 8 -8.38 -5.73 13.91
CA ASN A 8 -9.58 -4.97 14.30
C ASN A 8 -10.60 -4.75 13.16
N GLY A 9 -10.85 -5.81 12.38
CA GLY A 9 -11.81 -5.78 11.26
C GLY A 9 -11.29 -5.15 9.96
N ARG A 10 -10.08 -4.61 9.94
CA ARG A 10 -9.43 -4.01 8.76
C ARG A 10 -8.37 -4.94 8.18
N TYR A 11 -8.29 -4.99 6.86
CA TYR A 11 -7.29 -5.75 6.11
C TYR A 11 -6.15 -4.83 5.65
N TYR A 12 -4.92 -5.30 5.81
CA TYR A 12 -3.71 -4.54 5.52
C TYR A 12 -2.83 -5.31 4.55
N LEU A 13 -2.21 -4.56 3.63
CA LEU A 13 -1.08 -5.04 2.83
C LEU A 13 0.22 -4.73 3.56
N LEU A 14 1.12 -5.69 3.60
CA LEU A 14 2.45 -5.51 4.16
C LEU A 14 3.50 -6.09 3.21
N ASP A 15 4.54 -5.33 2.89
CA ASP A 15 5.67 -5.81 2.08
C ASP A 15 7.01 -5.45 2.73
N TYR A 16 7.96 -6.37 2.60
CA TYR A 16 9.31 -6.24 3.14
C TYR A 16 10.28 -5.69 2.09
N LYS A 17 11.02 -4.64 2.45
CA LYS A 17 12.01 -3.96 1.63
C LYS A 17 13.40 -4.13 2.22
N SER A 18 14.32 -4.69 1.42
CA SER A 18 15.74 -4.86 1.76
C SER A 18 16.61 -3.72 1.22
N ASN A 19 16.00 -2.63 0.75
CA ASN A 19 16.68 -1.49 0.15
C ASN A 19 17.75 -0.90 1.09
N TRP A 20 18.89 -0.54 0.51
CA TRP A 20 19.95 0.18 1.21
C TRP A 20 19.72 1.68 1.04
N LEU A 21 19.50 2.40 2.15
CA LEU A 21 19.38 3.87 2.14
C LEU A 21 20.60 4.55 2.81
N GLY A 22 21.40 3.78 3.54
CA GLY A 22 22.64 4.21 4.19
C GLY A 22 23.11 3.15 5.18
N ALA A 23 24.22 3.45 5.87
CA ALA A 23 24.87 2.51 6.79
C ALA A 23 24.04 2.23 8.05
N ASP A 24 23.37 3.25 8.57
CA ASP A 24 22.70 3.20 9.87
C ASP A 24 21.21 3.52 9.77
N ARG A 25 20.47 3.24 10.85
CA ARG A 25 19.02 3.50 10.93
C ARG A 25 18.65 4.93 10.56
N GLU A 26 19.51 5.91 10.85
CA GLU A 26 19.28 7.33 10.59
C GLU A 26 19.13 7.64 9.10
N ALA A 27 19.64 6.78 8.22
CA ALA A 27 19.43 6.90 6.77
C ALA A 27 18.01 6.51 6.32
N TYR A 28 17.21 5.89 7.19
CA TYR A 28 15.86 5.42 6.92
C TYR A 28 14.79 6.38 7.43
N THR A 29 15.04 7.69 7.28
CA THR A 29 14.04 8.72 7.59
C THR A 29 12.82 8.57 6.68
N ARG A 30 11.69 9.14 7.10
CA ARG A 30 10.49 9.20 6.27
C ARG A 30 10.76 9.78 4.88
N GLN A 31 11.53 10.88 4.79
CA GLN A 31 11.85 11.52 3.52
C GLN A 31 12.69 10.61 2.61
N ALA A 32 13.69 9.92 3.15
CA ALA A 32 14.52 8.99 2.39
C ALA A 32 13.71 7.78 1.89
N MET A 33 12.83 7.23 2.74
CA MET A 33 11.92 6.17 2.35
C MET A 33 10.94 6.63 1.27
N GLU A 34 10.37 7.83 1.38
CA GLU A 34 9.49 8.41 0.35
C GLU A 34 10.20 8.58 -1.00
N GLN A 35 11.48 8.98 -0.99
CA GLN A 35 12.29 9.05 -2.21
C GLN A 35 12.53 7.66 -2.80
N ALA A 36 12.86 6.67 -1.98
CA ALA A 36 13.04 5.29 -2.43
C ALA A 36 11.74 4.71 -3.00
N MET A 37 10.60 4.98 -2.36
CA MET A 37 9.27 4.59 -2.85
C MET A 37 9.02 5.11 -4.27
N ARG A 38 9.34 6.39 -4.53
CA ARG A 38 9.23 6.99 -5.87
C ARG A 38 10.23 6.40 -6.86
N ALA A 39 11.51 6.31 -6.48
CA ALA A 39 12.59 5.85 -7.34
C ALA A 39 12.36 4.42 -7.85
N HIS A 40 11.82 3.55 -7.01
CA HIS A 40 11.53 2.16 -7.35
C HIS A 40 10.08 1.91 -7.83
N ARG A 41 9.30 2.99 -8.00
CA ARG A 41 7.89 2.92 -8.41
C ARG A 41 7.01 2.01 -7.53
N TYR A 42 7.32 1.98 -6.24
CA TYR A 42 6.52 1.24 -5.25
C TYR A 42 5.15 1.89 -5.01
N ASP A 43 4.98 3.14 -5.46
CA ASP A 43 3.69 3.81 -5.55
C ASP A 43 2.70 3.07 -6.43
N LEU A 44 3.12 2.72 -7.65
CA LEU A 44 2.31 1.94 -8.57
C LEU A 44 2.06 0.52 -8.02
N GLN A 45 3.08 -0.08 -7.40
CA GLN A 45 2.97 -1.40 -6.78
C GLN A 45 1.86 -1.44 -5.72
N TYR A 46 1.85 -0.50 -4.77
CA TYR A 46 0.82 -0.52 -3.73
C TYR A 46 -0.58 -0.21 -4.27
N GLN A 47 -0.70 0.61 -5.31
CA GLN A 47 -1.99 0.92 -5.93
C GLN A 47 -2.60 -0.35 -6.55
N LEU A 48 -1.81 -1.08 -7.33
CA LEU A 48 -2.25 -2.33 -7.96
C LEU A 48 -2.58 -3.42 -6.93
N TYR A 49 -1.77 -3.56 -5.88
CA TYR A 49 -2.06 -4.51 -4.80
C TYR A 49 -3.28 -4.12 -3.99
N SER A 50 -3.51 -2.82 -3.78
CA SER A 50 -4.71 -2.32 -3.10
C SER A 50 -5.96 -2.60 -3.93
N LEU A 51 -5.91 -2.40 -5.25
CA LEU A 51 -6.99 -2.78 -6.17
C LEU A 51 -7.25 -4.29 -6.13
N ALA A 52 -6.21 -5.12 -6.21
CA ALA A 52 -6.35 -6.57 -6.15
C ALA A 52 -7.00 -7.02 -4.83
N LEU A 53 -6.54 -6.48 -3.70
CA LEU A 53 -7.12 -6.79 -2.39
C LEU A 53 -8.56 -6.27 -2.30
N HIS A 54 -8.84 -5.06 -2.80
CA HIS A 54 -10.17 -4.49 -2.83
C HIS A 54 -11.17 -5.40 -3.57
N ARG A 55 -10.84 -5.82 -4.80
CA ARG A 55 -11.65 -6.76 -5.59
C ARG A 55 -11.83 -8.09 -4.87
N TYR A 56 -10.75 -8.63 -4.29
CA TYR A 56 -10.79 -9.89 -3.57
C TYR A 56 -11.73 -9.82 -2.34
N LEU A 57 -11.63 -8.76 -1.54
CA LEU A 57 -12.47 -8.58 -0.36
C LEU A 57 -13.93 -8.34 -0.73
N ARG A 58 -14.20 -7.53 -1.77
CA ARG A 58 -15.54 -7.32 -2.32
C ARG A 58 -16.22 -8.64 -2.72
N HIS A 59 -15.45 -9.59 -3.24
CA HIS A 59 -15.98 -10.91 -3.61
C HIS A 59 -16.16 -11.86 -2.40
N ARG A 60 -15.39 -11.69 -1.33
CA ARG A 60 -15.35 -12.63 -0.18
C ARG A 60 -16.18 -12.21 1.02
N ILE A 61 -16.43 -10.92 1.19
CA ILE A 61 -17.08 -10.36 2.37
C ILE A 61 -18.46 -9.83 1.95
N ALA A 62 -19.51 -10.38 2.54
CA ALA A 62 -20.85 -9.79 2.44
C ALA A 62 -20.83 -8.38 3.05
N ASP A 63 -21.51 -7.44 2.40
CA ASP A 63 -21.53 -6.03 2.81
C ASP A 63 -20.14 -5.37 2.91
N TYR A 64 -19.23 -5.77 2.01
CA TYR A 64 -17.91 -5.15 1.92
C TYR A 64 -18.02 -3.65 1.64
N ASP A 65 -17.23 -2.90 2.40
CA ASP A 65 -17.09 -1.44 2.34
C ASP A 65 -15.62 -1.10 2.49
N TYR A 66 -15.08 -0.30 1.56
CA TYR A 66 -13.64 0.01 1.54
C TYR A 66 -13.21 0.83 2.76
N GLU A 67 -14.01 1.81 3.17
CA GLU A 67 -13.69 2.70 4.29
C GLU A 67 -13.68 1.97 5.64
N ARG A 68 -14.52 0.95 5.79
CA ARG A 68 -14.60 0.10 6.97
C ARG A 68 -13.56 -1.02 6.96
N HIS A 69 -13.34 -1.67 5.83
CA HIS A 69 -12.58 -2.93 5.78
C HIS A 69 -11.16 -2.80 5.26
N PHE A 70 -10.81 -1.75 4.52
CA PHE A 70 -9.44 -1.55 4.05
C PHE A 70 -8.63 -0.68 5.03
N GLY A 71 -7.56 -1.26 5.57
CA GLY A 71 -6.73 -0.66 6.61
C GLY A 71 -5.54 0.14 6.08
N GLY A 72 -5.06 -0.17 4.88
CA GLY A 72 -3.91 0.51 4.27
C GLY A 72 -2.78 -0.44 3.90
N VAL A 73 -1.64 0.16 3.61
CA VAL A 73 -0.43 -0.50 3.11
C VAL A 73 0.76 -0.13 4.00
N ILE A 74 1.59 -1.12 4.30
CA ILE A 74 2.74 -1.01 5.17
C ILE A 74 3.96 -1.55 4.41
N TYR A 75 5.02 -0.75 4.35
CA TYR A 75 6.30 -1.14 3.81
C TYR A 75 7.34 -1.11 4.92
N LEU A 76 7.95 -2.26 5.17
CA LEU A 76 8.98 -2.44 6.19
C LEU A 76 10.36 -2.41 5.54
N PHE A 77 11.06 -1.29 5.67
CA PHE A 77 12.47 -1.17 5.31
C PHE A 77 13.33 -1.80 6.41
N LEU A 78 13.56 -3.12 6.27
CA LEU A 78 14.11 -3.98 7.33
C LEU A 78 15.42 -3.47 7.93
N ARG A 79 16.29 -2.86 7.11
CA ARG A 79 17.59 -2.32 7.53
C ARG A 79 17.49 -1.05 8.39
N GLY A 80 16.35 -0.37 8.36
CA GLY A 80 16.06 0.81 9.18
C GLY A 80 15.37 0.51 10.50
N MET A 81 14.96 -0.75 10.73
CA MET A 81 14.28 -1.17 11.94
C MET A 81 15.28 -1.70 12.98
N ASP A 82 15.16 -1.26 14.22
CA ASP A 82 16.04 -1.64 15.33
C ASP A 82 15.31 -2.34 16.49
N GLY A 83 13.99 -2.57 16.33
CA GLY A 83 13.15 -3.21 17.35
C GLY A 83 12.85 -2.33 18.57
N GLN A 84 13.35 -1.09 18.60
CA GLN A 84 12.99 -0.10 19.61
C GLN A 84 11.80 0.70 19.07
N SER A 85 10.77 0.89 19.90
CA SER A 85 9.48 1.49 19.49
C SER A 85 9.65 2.80 18.71
N GLY A 86 9.18 2.83 17.46
CA GLY A 86 9.17 4.02 16.60
C GLY A 86 8.67 3.74 15.18
N GLU A 87 8.46 4.81 14.39
CA GLU A 87 8.09 4.74 12.96
C GLU A 87 9.31 4.55 12.02
N GLN A 88 10.51 4.41 12.59
CA GLN A 88 11.75 4.29 11.82
C GLN A 88 11.76 3.02 10.96
N GLY A 89 12.06 3.16 9.67
CA GLY A 89 12.03 2.03 8.73
C GLY A 89 10.63 1.54 8.37
N ILE A 90 9.57 2.23 8.81
CA ILE A 90 8.18 1.89 8.49
C ILE A 90 7.59 3.00 7.62
N PHE A 91 7.20 2.66 6.40
CA PHE A 91 6.42 3.54 5.55
C PHE A 91 4.98 3.04 5.50
N THR A 92 4.01 3.91 5.78
CA THR A 92 2.59 3.59 5.67
C THR A 92 1.89 4.51 4.69
N THR A 93 0.88 3.98 4.00
CA THR A 93 0.00 4.77 3.15
C THR A 93 -1.37 4.11 3.05
N ARG A 94 -2.39 4.88 2.74
CA ARG A 94 -3.73 4.37 2.46
C ARG A 94 -4.25 5.06 1.21
N PRO A 95 -4.28 4.37 0.06
CA PRO A 95 -4.96 4.88 -1.12
C PRO A 95 -6.39 5.28 -0.78
N VAL A 96 -6.82 6.46 -1.24
CA VAL A 96 -8.20 6.92 -1.07
C VAL A 96 -9.12 6.08 -1.95
N GLN A 97 -10.34 5.82 -1.47
CA GLN A 97 -11.30 5.02 -2.22
C GLN A 97 -11.50 5.48 -3.67
N PRO A 98 -11.65 6.78 -3.98
CA PRO A 98 -11.86 7.21 -5.37
C PRO A 98 -10.72 6.83 -6.33
N LEU A 99 -9.48 6.74 -5.84
CA LEU A 99 -8.36 6.27 -6.65
C LEU A 99 -8.51 4.79 -6.99
N ILE A 100 -8.91 3.98 -6.01
CA ILE A 100 -9.10 2.54 -6.20
C ILE A 100 -10.30 2.27 -7.10
N ASP A 101 -11.41 2.97 -6.92
CA ASP A 101 -12.60 2.86 -7.76
C ASP A 101 -12.30 3.29 -9.22
N GLY A 102 -11.53 4.37 -9.40
CA GLY A 102 -11.09 4.79 -10.74
C GLY A 102 -10.17 3.79 -11.43
N LEU A 103 -9.25 3.16 -10.69
CA LEU A 103 -8.43 2.06 -11.21
C LEU A 103 -9.29 0.83 -11.51
N ASP A 104 -10.28 0.52 -10.67
CA ASP A 104 -11.21 -0.60 -10.88
C ASP A 104 -11.96 -0.46 -12.21
N ALA A 105 -12.54 0.73 -12.46
CA ALA A 105 -13.23 1.06 -13.70
C ALA A 105 -12.31 0.98 -14.93
N LEU A 106 -11.10 1.55 -14.84
CA LEU A 106 -10.12 1.50 -15.94
C LEU A 106 -9.78 0.06 -16.35
N PHE A 107 -9.64 -0.85 -15.39
CA PHE A 107 -9.36 -2.27 -15.64
C PHE A 107 -10.60 -3.08 -16.06
N ALA A 108 -11.81 -2.56 -15.84
CA ALA A 108 -13.05 -3.17 -16.31
C ALA A 108 -13.34 -2.86 -17.80
N GLY A 109 -12.63 -1.90 -18.38
CA GLY A 109 -12.87 -1.43 -19.74
C GLY A 109 -13.86 -0.27 -19.83
N ASP A 110 -14.25 0.31 -18.69
CA ASP A 110 -15.06 1.53 -18.63
C ASP A 110 -14.17 2.75 -18.94
N VAL A 111 -13.55 2.75 -20.12
CA VAL A 111 -12.98 3.99 -20.65
C VAL A 111 -14.17 4.84 -21.06
N LEU A 112 -14.31 6.00 -20.40
CA LEU A 112 -15.14 7.10 -20.86
C LEU A 112 -14.93 7.23 -22.39
N GLU A 113 -15.91 6.78 -23.16
CA GLU A 113 -16.12 7.30 -24.51
C GLU A 113 -16.30 8.81 -24.32
N VAL A 114 -15.20 9.53 -24.44
CA VAL A 114 -15.20 10.98 -24.56
C VAL A 114 -16.02 11.25 -25.80
N LEU A 115 -17.23 11.76 -25.56
CA LEU A 115 -18.22 12.14 -26.56
C LEU A 115 -17.51 12.80 -27.76
N SER A 116 -17.62 12.16 -28.92
CA SER A 116 -17.29 12.70 -30.25
C SER A 116 -18.20 13.86 -30.60
#